data_AF-A0A5S9MKX1-F1
#
_entry.id   AF-A0A5S9MKX1-F1
#
_cell.length_a   1.000
_cell.length_b   1.000
_cell.length_c   1.000
_cell.angle_alpha   90.00
_cell.angle_beta   90.00
_cell.angle_gamma   90.00
#
_symmetry.space_group_name_H-M   'P 1'
#
loop_
_entity.id
_entity.type
_entity.pdbx_description
1 polymer ?
#
loop_
_entity_poly.entity_id
_entity_poly.type
_entity_poly.pdbx_seq_one_letter_code
_entity_poly.pdbx_strand_id
1 'polypeptide(L)'
;MDREKQQLSIEAARLYYLSDYSQQEIAKQLDLSRPTVSRLLQYAKEKGYVQITVMDPFEDLNELSSLLKEKYDLLEAHVVFFRRRTTIQPSPII
;
A
#
# COMPACT_ATOMS: atom_id res chain seq x y z
N MET A 1 10.84 17.78 -24.52
CA MET A 1 9.81 16.73 -24.45
C MET A 1 10.00 15.79 -23.26
N ASP A 2 11.14 15.11 -23.09
CA ASP A 2 11.27 14.15 -21.98
C ASP A 2 11.32 14.83 -20.60
N ARG A 3 11.99 15.98 -20.49
CA ARG A 3 12.13 16.75 -19.23
C ARG A 3 10.81 17.28 -18.67
N GLU A 4 9.91 17.74 -19.53
CA GLU A 4 8.59 18.26 -19.14
C GLU A 4 7.70 17.14 -18.62
N LYS A 5 7.69 15.99 -19.31
CA LYS A 5 6.99 14.78 -18.84
C LYS A 5 7.52 14.30 -17.49
N GLN A 6 8.85 14.34 -17.29
CA GLN A 6 9.46 14.02 -15.99
C GLN A 6 8.96 14.96 -14.89
N GLN A 7 9.00 16.28 -15.12
CA GLN A 7 8.52 17.27 -14.15
C GLN A 7 7.04 17.06 -13.80
N LEU A 8 6.18 16.91 -14.81
CA LEU A 8 4.75 16.64 -14.61
C LEU A 8 4.51 15.33 -13.86
N SER A 9 5.31 14.29 -14.10
CA SER A 9 5.18 13.02 -13.39
C SER A 9 5.54 13.12 -11.91
N ILE A 10 6.57 13.91 -11.59
CA ILE A 10 6.99 14.18 -10.21
C ILE A 10 5.95 15.03 -9.50
N GLU A 11 5.39 16.04 -10.16
CA GLU A 11 4.34 16.88 -9.60
C GLU A 11 3.06 16.10 -9.32
N ALA A 12 2.59 15.31 -10.30
CA ALA A 12 1.44 14.42 -10.10
C ALA A 12 1.67 13.43 -8.94
N ALA A 13 2.89 12.88 -8.82
CA ALA A 13 3.24 11.97 -7.72
C ALA A 13 3.23 12.67 -6.36
N ARG A 14 3.73 13.91 -6.26
CA ARG A 14 3.68 14.69 -5.00
C ARG A 14 2.24 14.95 -4.57
N LEU A 15 1.38 15.38 -5.48
CA LEU A 15 -0.03 15.60 -5.17
C LEU A 15 -0.73 14.33 -4.72
N TYR A 16 -0.45 13.20 -5.40
CA TYR A 16 -1.10 11.92 -5.09
C TYR A 16 -0.60 11.29 -3.79
N TYR A 17 0.72 11.16 -3.60
CA TYR A 17 1.31 10.39 -2.50
C TYR A 17 1.61 11.23 -1.25
N LEU A 18 1.81 12.55 -1.38
CA LEU A 18 2.16 13.40 -0.23
C LEU A 18 1.00 14.32 0.19
N SER A 19 0.08 14.61 -0.71
CA SER A 19 -1.03 15.55 -0.46
C SER A 19 -2.40 14.88 -0.46
N ASP A 20 -2.47 13.56 -0.63
CA ASP A 20 -3.71 12.74 -0.67
C ASP A 20 -4.76 13.19 -1.71
N TYR A 21 -4.33 13.86 -2.79
CA TYR A 21 -5.26 14.22 -3.88
C TYR A 21 -5.64 12.98 -4.67
N SER A 22 -6.92 12.85 -5.00
CA SER A 22 -7.38 11.85 -5.98
C SER A 22 -6.86 12.18 -7.39
N GLN A 23 -6.75 11.17 -8.25
CA GLN A 23 -6.38 11.40 -9.65
C GLN A 23 -7.33 12.35 -10.40
N GLN A 24 -8.58 12.46 -9.94
CA GLN A 24 -9.55 13.38 -10.53
C GLN A 24 -9.32 14.83 -10.08
N GLU A 25 -8.90 15.06 -8.83
CA GLU A 25 -8.52 16.39 -8.35
C GLU A 25 -7.22 16.85 -9.01
N ILE A 26 -6.22 15.95 -9.12
CA ILE A 26 -4.97 16.23 -9.83
C ILE A 26 -5.23 16.57 -11.30
N ALA A 27 -6.13 15.84 -11.95
CA ALA A 27 -6.53 16.10 -13.33
C ALA A 27 -7.08 17.52 -13.51
N LYS A 28 -7.94 17.97 -12.59
CA LYS A 28 -8.47 19.35 -12.61
C LYS A 28 -7.37 20.38 -12.34
N GLN A 29 -6.49 20.10 -11.37
CA GLN A 29 -5.45 21.05 -10.95
C GLN A 29 -4.36 21.25 -11.99
N LEU A 30 -3.99 20.19 -12.72
CA LEU A 30 -2.95 20.23 -13.75
C LEU A 30 -3.50 20.47 -15.17
N ASP A 31 -4.81 20.68 -15.31
CA ASP A 31 -5.51 20.77 -16.60
C ASP A 31 -5.23 19.56 -17.52
N LEU A 32 -5.36 18.35 -16.96
CA LEU A 32 -5.09 17.09 -17.63
C LEU A 32 -6.30 16.17 -17.58
N SER A 33 -6.35 15.21 -18.51
CA SER A 33 -7.30 14.10 -18.37
C SER A 33 -6.89 13.15 -17.23
N ARG A 34 -7.87 12.57 -16.53
CA ARG A 34 -7.60 11.53 -15.50
C ARG A 34 -6.75 10.36 -16.04
N PRO A 35 -6.97 9.83 -17.27
CA PRO A 35 -6.06 8.85 -17.86
C PRO A 35 -4.62 9.35 -18.04
N THR A 36 -4.41 10.63 -18.34
CA THR A 36 -3.07 11.23 -18.42
C THR A 36 -2.40 11.23 -17.06
N VAL A 37 -3.11 11.64 -16.00
CA VAL A 37 -2.59 11.59 -14.62
C VAL A 37 -2.20 10.17 -14.22
N SER A 38 -3.05 9.17 -14.51
CA SER A 38 -2.72 7.76 -14.26
C SER A 38 -1.42 7.33 -14.95
N ARG A 39 -1.23 7.70 -16.22
CA ARG A 39 0.02 7.42 -16.95
C ARG A 39 1.23 8.16 -16.38
N LEU A 40 1.06 9.39 -15.89
CA LEU A 40 2.13 10.15 -15.23
C LEU A 40 2.57 9.49 -13.92
N LEU A 41 1.62 9.07 -13.08
CA LEU A 41 1.92 8.33 -11.84
C LEU A 41 2.62 7.01 -12.13
N GLN A 42 2.19 6.30 -13.17
CA GLN A 42 2.82 5.06 -13.60
C GLN A 42 4.26 5.30 -14.09
N TYR A 43 4.47 6.33 -14.92
CA TYR A 43 5.80 6.73 -15.38
C TYR A 43 6.73 7.11 -14.22
N ALA A 44 6.22 7.82 -13.21
CA ALA A 44 7.00 8.19 -12.03
C ALA A 44 7.48 6.96 -11.23
N LYS A 45 6.62 5.94 -11.11
CA LYS A 45 6.98 4.65 -10.51
C LYS A 45 8.03 3.90 -11.35
N GLU A 46 7.81 3.78 -12.66
CA GLU A 46 8.72 3.06 -13.57
C GLU A 46 10.12 3.69 -13.66
N LYS A 47 10.21 5.01 -13.51
CA LYS A 47 11.49 5.73 -13.48
C LYS A 47 12.15 5.79 -12.11
N GLY A 48 11.53 5.24 -11.07
CA GLY A 48 12.05 5.27 -9.71
C GLY A 48 11.98 6.65 -9.04
N TYR A 49 11.18 7.57 -9.56
CA TYR A 49 10.91 8.85 -8.88
C TYR A 49 10.02 8.67 -7.65
N VAL A 50 9.30 7.55 -7.60
CA VAL A 50 8.49 7.12 -6.46
C VAL A 50 8.97 5.76 -6.02
N GLN A 51 9.39 5.68 -4.76
CA GLN A 51 9.65 4.43 -4.07
C GLN A 51 8.60 4.28 -2.97
N ILE A 52 7.83 3.20 -3.03
CA ILE A 52 6.81 2.88 -2.03
C ILE A 52 7.38 1.78 -1.16
N THR A 53 7.51 2.05 0.14
CA THR A 53 7.85 1.04 1.13
C THR A 53 6.62 0.77 1.96
N VAL A 54 6.13 -0.46 1.94
CA VAL A 54 5.06 -0.91 2.82
C VAL A 54 5.73 -1.62 3.99
N MET A 55 5.60 -1.07 5.19
CA MET A 55 6.00 -1.77 6.40
C MET A 55 4.85 -2.67 6.82
N ASP A 56 4.94 -3.97 6.49
CA ASP A 56 3.94 -4.94 6.90
C ASP A 56 4.36 -5.60 8.22
N PRO A 57 3.71 -5.28 9.36
CA PRO A 57 4.02 -5.92 10.63
C PRO A 57 3.66 -7.41 10.67
N PHE A 58 3.03 -7.93 9.61
CA PHE A 58 2.70 -9.35 9.45
C PHE A 58 3.69 -10.11 8.57
N GLU A 59 4.66 -9.43 7.94
CA GLU A 59 5.77 -10.10 7.24
C GLU A 59 6.59 -10.96 8.23
N ASP A 60 6.77 -10.48 9.46
CA ASP A 60 7.32 -11.22 10.60
C ASP A 60 6.54 -12.50 10.93
N LEU A 61 5.25 -12.61 10.59
CA LEU A 61 4.47 -13.84 10.84
C LEU A 61 4.87 -14.96 9.90
N ASN A 62 5.32 -14.65 8.68
CA ASN A 62 5.85 -15.66 7.76
C ASN A 62 7.23 -16.15 8.22
N GLU A 63 8.06 -15.24 8.73
CA GLU A 63 9.33 -15.59 9.37
C GLU A 63 9.09 -16.45 10.61
N LEU A 64 8.16 -16.04 11.49
CA LEU A 64 7.78 -16.80 12.67
C LEU A 64 7.20 -18.18 12.31
N SER A 65 6.40 -18.27 11.25
CA SER A 65 5.91 -19.55 10.72
C SER A 65 7.07 -20.47 10.32
N SER A 66 8.08 -19.93 9.65
CA SER A 66 9.28 -20.67 9.25
C SER A 66 10.11 -21.13 10.46
N LEU A 67 10.32 -20.26 11.44
CA LEU A 67 11.03 -20.57 12.69
C LEU A 67 10.31 -21.65 13.51
N LEU A 68 8.96 -21.64 13.54
CA LEU A 68 8.17 -22.67 14.21
C LEU A 68 8.29 -24.02 13.52
N LYS A 69 8.31 -24.04 12.18
CA LYS A 69 8.52 -25.29 11.42
C LYS A 69 9.87 -25.91 11.74
N GLU A 70 10.94 -25.11 11.70
CA GLU A 70 12.31 -25.59 11.97
C GLU A 70 12.48 -26.06 13.42
N LYS A 71 11.97 -25.29 14.39
CA LYS A 71 12.13 -25.60 15.82
C LYS A 71 11.38 -26.87 16.26
N TYR A 72 10.23 -27.15 15.66
CA TYR A 72 9.33 -28.24 16.08
C TYR A 72 9.19 -29.36 15.03
N ASP A 73 9.97 -29.32 13.95
CA ASP A 73 9.95 -30.28 12.85
C ASP A 73 8.53 -30.49 12.26
N LEU A 74 7.83 -29.37 12.04
CA LEU A 74 6.45 -29.39 11.53
C LEU A 74 6.45 -29.40 10.00
N LEU A 75 5.57 -30.21 9.41
CA LEU A 75 5.32 -30.20 7.97
C LEU A 75 4.89 -28.79 7.49
N GLU A 76 4.03 -28.14 8.29
CA GLU A 76 3.51 -26.80 8.00
C GLU A 76 3.15 -26.07 9.30
N ALA A 77 3.33 -24.75 9.31
CA ALA A 77 2.87 -23.86 10.37
C ALA A 77 2.37 -22.56 9.73
N HIS A 78 1.22 -22.08 10.19
CA HIS A 78 0.67 -20.80 9.78
C HIS A 78 0.45 -19.93 11.00
N VAL A 79 1.10 -18.79 11.03
CA VAL A 79 0.88 -17.78 12.06
C VAL A 79 -0.04 -16.72 11.49
N VAL A 80 -1.17 -16.50 12.18
CA VAL A 80 -2.14 -15.48 11.82
C VAL A 80 -2.25 -14.45 12.94
N PHE A 81 -2.45 -13.19 12.56
CA PHE A 81 -2.79 -12.17 13.54
C PHE A 81 -4.23 -12.38 14.02
N PHE A 82 -4.40 -12.61 15.33
CA PHE A 82 -5.72 -12.67 15.95
C PHE A 82 -5.97 -11.45 16.84
N ARG A 83 -6.93 -10.61 16.43
CA ARG A 83 -7.40 -9.49 17.27
C ARG A 83 -8.49 -9.99 18.23
N ARG A 84 -8.17 -10.09 19.53
CA ARG A 84 -9.16 -10.41 20.57
C ARG A 84 -10.26 -9.36 20.58
N ARG A 85 -11.51 -9.74 20.30
CA ARG A 85 -12.68 -8.88 20.55
C ARG A 85 -13.02 -8.92 22.04
N THR A 86 -12.85 -7.81 22.74
CA THR A 86 -13.36 -7.65 24.12
C THR A 86 -14.78 -7.13 24.08
N THR A 87 -15.75 -8.03 23.97
CA THR A 87 -17.14 -7.76 24.34
C THR A 87 -17.74 -9.02 24.93
N ILE A 88 -17.78 -9.08 26.27
CA ILE A 88 -18.81 -9.84 26.97
C ILE A 88 -20.06 -8.96 26.88
N GLN A 89 -20.90 -9.19 25.87
CA GLN A 89 -22.32 -8.90 26.05
C GLN A 89 -22.97 -10.26 26.31
N PRO A 90 -23.56 -10.51 27.49
CA PRO A 90 -24.35 -11.72 27.66
C PRO A 90 -25.50 -11.67 26.67
N SER A 91 -25.67 -12.75 25.88
CA SER A 91 -26.89 -12.96 25.12
C SER A 91 -28.08 -12.94 26.09
N PRO A 92 -29.18 -12.22 25.78
CA PRO A 92 -30.41 -12.41 26.52
C PRO A 92 -30.82 -13.88 26.35
N ILE A 93 -30.88 -14.61 27.46
CA ILE A 93 -31.59 -15.89 27.50
C ILE A 93 -33.06 -15.51 27.44
N ILE A 94 -33.65 -15.72 26.25
CA ILE A 94 -35.07 -15.79 25.88
C ILE A 94 -35.97 -14.68 26.45
#